data_AF-A0A2K0XLZ4-F1
#
_entry.id   AF-A0A2K0XLZ4-F1
#
_cell.length_a   1.000
_cell.length_b   1.000
_cell.length_c   1.000
_cell.angle_alpha   90.00
_cell.angle_beta   90.00
_cell.angle_gamma   90.00
#
_symmetry.space_group_name_H-M   'P 1'
#
loop_
_entity.id
_entity.type
_entity.pdbx_description
1 polymer ?
#
loop_
_entity_poly.entity_id
_entity_poly.type
_entity_poly.pdbx_seq_one_letter_code
_entity_poly.pdbx_strand_id
1 'polypeptide(L)'
;MKKRILDLVTLVGLVWLCSFAIVSCDDKNVDYPDTKLIKGQWQLIDNNIGNLLIYSFTAVNETSWPWGGLTTYYLSADGTITYDKRYTWHVSDPAADNNGKIRMDLTWLDAPDASDSDKIWEAAEYYIIVKLTPSEMWLRPDSKGGSNEIMKFTRRDDLPVPPKPQVWSDKNAVLNSPQ
;
A
#
# COMPACT_ATOMS: atom_id res chain seq x y z
N MET A 1 -16.23 -46.13 -56.91
CA MET A 1 -15.03 -45.50 -56.31
C MET A 1 -15.31 -44.08 -55.80
N LYS A 2 -16.43 -43.84 -55.09
CA LYS A 2 -16.85 -42.47 -54.67
C LYS A 2 -17.38 -42.38 -53.23
N LYS A 3 -17.25 -43.44 -52.42
CA LYS A 3 -17.82 -43.50 -51.07
C LYS A 3 -16.80 -43.41 -49.93
N ARG A 4 -15.49 -43.26 -50.23
CA ARG A 4 -14.42 -43.19 -49.22
C ARG A 4 -13.88 -41.79 -48.93
N ILE A 5 -14.24 -40.80 -49.75
CA ILE A 5 -13.75 -39.41 -49.59
C ILE A 5 -14.68 -38.59 -48.70
N LEU A 6 -15.98 -38.92 -48.67
CA LEU A 6 -16.97 -38.19 -47.87
C LEU A 6 -16.80 -38.44 -46.36
N ASP A 7 -16.34 -39.62 -45.96
CA ASP A 7 -16.09 -39.94 -44.55
C ASP A 7 -14.86 -39.22 -43.98
N LEU A 8 -13.87 -38.91 -44.82
CA LEU A 8 -12.65 -38.21 -44.38
C LEU A 8 -12.88 -36.70 -44.19
N VAL A 9 -13.69 -36.08 -45.07
CA VAL A 9 -13.99 -34.64 -45.01
C VAL A 9 -14.90 -34.31 -43.83
N THR A 10 -15.81 -35.22 -43.47
CA THR A 10 -16.72 -35.04 -42.33
C THR A 10 -16.01 -35.20 -40.98
N LEU A 11 -14.99 -36.06 -40.89
CA LEU A 11 -14.21 -36.26 -39.67
C LEU A 11 -13.22 -35.11 -39.41
N VAL A 12 -12.61 -34.54 -40.46
CA VAL A 12 -11.64 -33.43 -40.34
C VAL A 12 -12.34 -32.10 -39.98
N GLY A 13 -13.59 -31.91 -40.41
CA GLY A 13 -14.39 -30.73 -40.05
C GLY A 13 -14.83 -30.70 -38.58
N LEU A 14 -15.02 -31.86 -37.95
CA LEU A 14 -15.46 -31.94 -36.55
C LEU A 14 -14.32 -31.74 -35.53
N VAL A 15 -13.07 -32.04 -35.92
CA VAL A 15 -11.89 -31.92 -35.04
C VAL A 15 -11.40 -30.47 -34.96
N TRP A 16 -11.70 -29.62 -35.95
CA TRP A 16 -11.25 -28.22 -35.96
C TRP A 16 -12.15 -27.26 -35.14
N LEU A 17 -13.33 -27.74 -34.68
CA LEU A 17 -14.31 -26.91 -33.97
C LEU A 17 -14.19 -26.94 -32.43
N CYS A 18 -13.31 -27.78 -31.87
CA CYS A 18 -13.13 -27.90 -30.42
C CYS A 18 -11.83 -27.25 -29.89
N SER A 19 -11.16 -26.42 -30.69
CA SER A 19 -9.90 -25.76 -30.28
C SER A 19 -10.10 -24.47 -29.51
N PHE A 20 -11.33 -23.98 -29.34
CA PHE A 20 -11.63 -22.98 -28.32
C PHE A 20 -11.89 -23.70 -27.00
N ALA A 21 -10.83 -24.32 -26.46
CA ALA A 21 -10.71 -24.32 -25.02
C ALA A 21 -10.72 -22.85 -24.64
N ILE A 22 -11.87 -22.40 -24.14
CA ILE A 22 -11.96 -21.29 -23.22
C ILE A 22 -10.94 -21.64 -22.13
N VAL A 23 -9.70 -21.17 -22.32
CA VAL A 23 -8.93 -20.65 -21.20
C VAL A 23 -9.79 -19.45 -20.80
N SER A 24 -10.87 -19.74 -20.05
CA SER A 24 -11.33 -18.82 -19.04
C SER A 24 -10.03 -18.49 -18.33
N CYS A 25 -9.53 -17.27 -18.51
CA CYS A 25 -8.52 -16.73 -17.63
C CYS A 25 -8.99 -17.18 -16.26
N ASP A 26 -8.27 -18.16 -15.70
CA ASP A 26 -8.46 -18.59 -14.35
C ASP A 26 -8.09 -17.32 -13.60
N ASP A 27 -9.11 -16.50 -13.39
CA ASP A 27 -9.09 -15.27 -12.65
C ASP A 27 -8.81 -15.81 -11.27
N LYS A 28 -7.52 -16.04 -11.02
CA LYS A 28 -7.03 -16.58 -9.77
C LYS A 28 -7.62 -15.59 -8.80
N ASN A 29 -8.61 -16.06 -8.06
CA ASN A 29 -9.25 -15.34 -6.99
C ASN A 29 -8.15 -15.20 -5.93
N VAL A 30 -7.20 -14.30 -6.20
CA VAL A 30 -6.11 -13.98 -5.30
C VAL A 30 -6.83 -13.22 -4.20
N ASP A 31 -7.04 -13.91 -3.09
CA ASP A 31 -7.63 -13.34 -1.90
C ASP A 31 -6.65 -12.31 -1.34
N TYR A 32 -6.84 -11.06 -1.75
CA TYR A 32 -6.05 -9.94 -1.30
C TYR A 32 -6.49 -9.56 0.11
N PRO A 33 -5.55 -9.34 1.06
CA PRO A 33 -5.91 -8.89 2.39
C PRO A 33 -6.70 -7.59 2.33
N ASP A 34 -7.67 -7.42 3.24
CA ASP A 34 -8.44 -6.18 3.35
C ASP A 34 -7.50 -5.02 3.70
N THR A 35 -7.17 -4.23 2.69
CA THR A 35 -6.25 -3.10 2.80
C THR A 35 -6.79 -2.01 3.73
N LYS A 36 -8.10 -1.98 4.03
CA LYS A 36 -8.68 -1.06 5.03
C LYS A 36 -8.08 -1.26 6.41
N LEU A 37 -7.53 -2.45 6.70
CA LEU A 37 -6.82 -2.74 7.95
C LEU A 37 -5.61 -1.82 8.17
N ILE A 38 -5.04 -1.21 7.12
CA ILE A 38 -3.90 -0.28 7.26
C ILE A 38 -4.25 0.91 8.16
N LYS A 39 -5.50 1.38 8.15
CA LYS A 39 -5.94 2.48 9.02
C LYS A 39 -5.77 2.10 10.50
N GLY A 40 -5.20 3.02 11.28
CA GLY A 40 -4.94 2.82 12.71
C GLY A 40 -3.48 3.05 13.08
N GLN A 41 -3.14 2.65 14.31
CA GLN A 41 -1.81 2.86 14.88
C GLN A 41 -1.02 1.56 14.89
N TRP A 42 0.22 1.65 14.43
CA TRP A 42 1.12 0.52 14.24
C TRP A 42 2.47 0.83 14.86
N GLN A 43 2.98 -0.04 15.71
CA GLN A 43 4.32 0.08 16.26
C GLN A 43 5.30 -0.70 15.38
N LEU A 44 6.37 -0.04 14.95
CA LEU A 44 7.51 -0.73 14.32
C LEU A 44 8.20 -1.61 15.37
N ILE A 45 8.36 -2.89 15.05
CA ILE A 45 9.13 -3.85 15.85
C ILE A 45 10.59 -3.69 15.44
N ASP A 46 11.31 -2.83 16.15
CA ASP A 46 12.75 -2.64 16.02
C ASP A 46 13.45 -3.09 17.31
N ASN A 47 14.68 -3.57 17.21
CA ASN A 47 15.50 -4.06 18.33
C ASN A 47 16.10 -2.92 19.17
N ASN A 48 15.84 -1.66 18.82
CA ASN A 48 16.39 -0.52 19.54
C ASN A 48 15.59 -0.23 20.82
N ILE A 49 16.22 -0.50 21.97
CA ILE A 49 15.63 -0.36 23.30
C ILE A 49 15.66 1.12 23.68
N GLY A 50 14.55 1.83 23.45
CA GLY A 50 14.43 3.22 23.87
C GLY A 50 13.03 3.75 23.66
N ASN A 51 12.75 4.25 22.46
CA ASN A 51 11.46 4.84 22.12
C ASN A 51 10.73 4.00 21.09
N LEU A 52 9.45 3.78 21.29
CA LEU A 52 8.61 3.05 20.34
C LEU A 52 8.31 3.96 19.15
N LEU A 53 8.69 3.56 17.94
CA LEU A 53 8.30 4.29 16.74
C LEU A 53 6.91 3.85 16.30
N ILE A 54 5.95 4.77 16.35
CA ILE A 54 4.56 4.56 15.99
C ILE A 54 4.26 5.19 14.64
N TYR A 55 3.52 4.45 13.81
CA TYR A 55 2.99 4.84 12.52
C TYR A 55 1.47 4.95 12.68
N SER A 56 0.96 6.18 12.65
CA SER A 56 -0.47 6.47 12.73
C SER A 56 -1.02 6.75 11.34
N PHE A 57 -1.66 5.73 10.74
CA PHE A 57 -2.33 5.83 9.46
C PHE A 57 -3.75 6.33 9.66
N THR A 58 -4.05 7.46 9.03
CA THR A 58 -5.37 8.06 8.96
C THR A 58 -5.91 7.95 7.55
N ALA A 59 -7.21 7.81 7.41
CA ALA A 59 -7.89 8.08 6.15
C ALA A 59 -8.66 9.39 6.29
N VAL A 60 -8.79 10.13 5.19
CA VAL A 60 -9.55 11.39 5.19
C VAL A 60 -11.02 11.12 5.51
N ASN A 61 -11.56 9.98 5.05
CA ASN A 61 -12.85 9.41 5.45
C ASN A 61 -12.96 7.94 4.96
N GLU A 62 -14.14 7.32 5.06
CA GLU A 62 -14.37 5.97 4.52
C GLU A 62 -14.31 5.94 2.98
N THR A 63 -14.73 7.03 2.32
CA THR A 63 -14.76 7.16 0.85
C THR A 63 -13.41 7.52 0.22
N SER A 64 -12.43 7.98 1.02
CA SER A 64 -11.11 8.40 0.53
C SER A 64 -10.16 7.23 0.32
N TRP A 65 -10.63 6.00 0.53
CA TRP A 65 -9.87 4.81 0.16
C TRP A 65 -9.53 4.86 -1.34
N PRO A 66 -8.28 4.58 -1.78
CA PRO A 66 -7.14 4.01 -1.04
C PRO A 66 -6.09 5.02 -0.55
N TRP A 67 -6.49 6.24 -0.19
CA TRP A 67 -5.60 7.35 0.20
C TRP A 67 -5.76 7.78 1.66
N GLY A 68 -4.69 8.35 2.22
CA GLY A 68 -4.74 8.97 3.54
C GLY A 68 -3.47 9.69 3.96
N GLY A 69 -3.43 10.07 5.24
CA GLY A 69 -2.26 10.69 5.87
C GLY A 69 -1.58 9.72 6.83
N LEU A 70 -0.25 9.72 6.85
CA LEU A 70 0.56 8.97 7.81
C LEU A 70 1.37 9.96 8.65
N THR A 71 1.39 9.73 9.96
CA THR A 71 2.25 10.44 10.91
C THR A 71 3.09 9.44 11.66
N THR A 72 4.41 9.65 11.68
CA THR A 72 5.33 8.89 12.52
C THR A 72 5.70 9.70 13.75
N TYR A 73 5.80 9.03 14.89
CA TYR A 73 6.26 9.65 16.12
C TYR A 73 6.89 8.63 17.06
N TYR A 74 7.82 9.11 17.88
CA TYR A 74 8.40 8.35 18.97
C TYR A 74 7.54 8.49 20.22
N LEU A 75 7.22 7.35 20.84
CA LEU A 75 6.53 7.27 22.13
C LEU A 75 7.53 6.84 23.21
N SER A 76 7.78 7.72 24.15
CA SER A 76 8.59 7.47 25.34
C SER A 76 7.81 6.65 26.38
N ALA A 77 8.52 6.02 27.32
CA ALA A 77 7.90 5.20 28.38
C ALA A 77 6.95 5.97 29.31
N ASP A 78 7.11 7.29 29.42
CA ASP A 78 6.24 8.19 30.19
C ASP A 78 5.01 8.67 29.41
N GLY A 79 4.85 8.24 28.15
CA GLY A 79 3.77 8.66 27.26
C GLY A 79 4.06 9.95 26.47
N THR A 80 5.26 10.53 26.59
CA THR A 80 5.64 11.70 25.81
C THR A 80 5.75 11.36 24.32
N ILE A 81 5.15 12.20 23.47
CA ILE A 81 5.14 12.07 22.02
C ILE A 81 6.16 13.05 21.41
N THR A 82 7.04 12.53 20.56
CA THR A 82 7.93 13.34 19.71
C THR A 82 7.63 13.05 18.25
N TYR A 83 7.07 14.03 17.53
CA TYR A 83 6.75 13.89 16.11
C TYR A 83 8.02 13.79 15.27
N ASP A 84 8.01 12.87 14.30
CA ASP A 84 9.13 12.59 13.41
C ASP A 84 8.82 13.06 11.99
N LYS A 85 7.91 12.38 11.29
CA LYS A 85 7.56 12.69 9.89
C LYS A 85 6.08 12.63 9.62
N ARG A 86 5.70 13.23 8.50
CA ARG A 86 4.35 13.21 7.93
C ARG A 86 4.41 12.86 6.47
N TYR A 87 3.52 11.96 6.07
CA TYR A 87 3.40 11.48 4.71
C TYR A 87 1.96 11.57 4.24
N THR A 88 1.77 11.66 2.92
CA THR A 88 0.57 11.08 2.30
C THR A 88 0.85 9.62 1.99
N TRP A 89 -0.16 8.77 2.09
CA TRP A 89 -0.06 7.37 1.69
C TRP A 89 -1.16 7.00 0.69
N HIS A 90 -0.81 6.07 -0.18
CA HIS A 90 -1.68 5.45 -1.19
C HIS A 90 -1.44 3.95 -1.22
N VAL A 91 -2.49 3.17 -1.47
CA VAL A 91 -2.36 1.73 -1.72
C VAL A 91 -2.94 1.41 -3.09
N SER A 92 -2.13 0.78 -3.93
CA SER A 92 -2.55 0.29 -5.25
C SER A 92 -3.66 -0.75 -5.15
N ASP A 93 -4.58 -0.73 -6.12
CA ASP A 93 -5.51 -1.83 -6.34
C ASP A 93 -4.73 -3.02 -6.92
N PRO A 94 -4.64 -4.15 -6.20
CA PRO A 94 -3.87 -5.29 -6.66
C PRO A 94 -4.46 -5.99 -7.90
N ALA A 95 -5.71 -5.70 -8.27
CA ALA A 95 -6.30 -6.14 -9.54
C ALA A 95 -5.88 -5.26 -10.74
N ALA A 96 -5.42 -4.03 -10.49
CA ALA A 96 -4.93 -3.11 -11.51
C ALA A 96 -3.40 -3.20 -11.72
N ASP A 97 -2.70 -3.72 -10.71
CA ASP A 97 -1.28 -3.98 -10.66
C ASP A 97 -0.99 -5.33 -11.37
N ASN A 98 -0.27 -5.30 -12.51
CA ASN A 98 0.03 -6.49 -13.33
C ASN A 98 0.96 -7.52 -12.65
N ASN A 99 1.26 -7.35 -11.36
CA ASN A 99 2.20 -8.17 -10.60
C ASN A 99 1.53 -8.92 -9.44
N GLY A 100 0.23 -8.69 -9.22
CA GLY A 100 -0.58 -9.28 -8.17
C GLY A 100 -0.08 -8.94 -6.77
N LYS A 101 0.58 -7.79 -6.58
CA LYS A 101 1.14 -7.36 -5.29
C LYS A 101 0.47 -6.08 -4.84
N ILE A 102 0.19 -6.00 -3.55
CA ILE A 102 -0.31 -4.76 -2.97
C ILE A 102 0.89 -3.86 -2.67
N ARG A 103 0.98 -2.74 -3.39
CA ARG A 103 1.98 -1.70 -3.18
C ARG A 103 1.41 -0.55 -2.35
N MET A 104 2.20 -0.09 -1.40
CA MET A 104 1.98 1.13 -0.62
C MET A 104 3.00 2.18 -1.06
N ASP A 105 2.51 3.36 -1.43
CA ASP A 105 3.32 4.52 -1.78
C ASP A 105 3.22 5.53 -0.63
N LEU A 106 4.35 6.00 -0.11
CA LEU A 106 4.43 7.04 0.93
C LEU A 106 5.15 8.26 0.34
N THR A 107 4.59 9.46 0.47
CA THR A 107 5.25 10.70 0.01
C THR A 107 5.50 11.62 1.19
N TRP A 108 6.77 11.92 1.49
CA TRP A 108 7.15 12.76 2.63
C TRP A 108 6.79 14.22 2.37
N LEU A 109 5.77 14.71 3.09
CA LEU A 109 5.21 16.05 2.87
C LEU A 109 6.13 17.20 3.32
N ASP A 110 7.06 16.93 4.23
CA ASP A 110 7.96 17.93 4.80
C ASP A 110 9.41 17.72 4.31
N ALA A 111 9.61 17.00 3.19
CA ALA A 111 10.93 16.84 2.59
C ALA A 111 11.48 18.21 2.12
N PRO A 112 12.79 18.48 2.27
CA PRO A 112 13.38 19.79 1.97
C PRO A 112 13.10 20.31 0.54
N ASP A 113 13.00 19.39 -0.42
CA ASP A 113 12.76 19.68 -1.83
C ASP A 113 11.32 19.41 -2.28
N ALA A 114 10.38 19.13 -1.37
CA ALA A 114 8.99 18.79 -1.74
C ALA A 114 8.22 19.96 -2.40
N SER A 115 8.70 21.20 -2.30
CA SER A 115 8.15 22.34 -3.02
C SER A 115 8.58 22.40 -4.50
N ASP A 116 9.61 21.64 -4.87
CA ASP A 116 10.05 21.47 -6.24
C ASP A 116 9.27 20.30 -6.87
N SER A 117 8.31 20.62 -7.74
CA SER A 117 7.45 19.61 -8.36
C SER A 117 8.23 18.55 -9.12
N ASP A 118 9.44 18.89 -9.57
CA ASP A 118 10.32 18.02 -10.34
C ASP A 118 11.16 17.08 -9.44
N LYS A 119 10.93 17.10 -8.12
CA LYS A 119 11.63 16.25 -7.14
C LYS A 119 10.69 15.54 -6.15
N ILE A 120 9.37 15.68 -6.31
CA ILE A 120 8.38 15.05 -5.42
C ILE A 120 8.57 13.52 -5.34
N TRP A 121 9.01 12.89 -6.44
CA TRP A 121 9.32 11.46 -6.48
C TRP A 121 10.58 11.06 -5.70
N GLU A 122 11.51 11.98 -5.42
CA GLU A 122 12.67 11.72 -4.53
C GLU A 122 12.24 11.63 -3.06
N ALA A 123 11.10 12.25 -2.72
CA ALA A 123 10.45 12.15 -1.42
C ALA A 123 9.49 10.95 -1.31
N ALA A 124 9.37 10.14 -2.37
CA ALA A 124 8.49 8.98 -2.41
C ALA A 124 9.22 7.69 -2.01
N GLU A 125 8.64 6.99 -1.03
CA GLU A 125 9.06 5.67 -0.58
C GLU A 125 8.01 4.65 -1.01
N TYR A 126 8.45 3.49 -1.49
CA TYR A 126 7.59 2.46 -2.03
C TYR A 126 7.77 1.15 -1.28
N TYR A 127 6.66 0.49 -0.94
CA TYR A 127 6.65 -0.75 -0.18
C TYR A 127 5.70 -1.78 -0.78
N ILE A 128 6.07 -3.05 -0.73
CA ILE A 128 5.16 -4.17 -0.93
C ILE A 128 4.61 -4.57 0.44
N ILE A 129 3.29 -4.68 0.55
CA ILE A 129 2.63 -5.24 1.72
C ILE A 129 2.73 -6.77 1.64
N VAL A 130 3.58 -7.35 2.49
CA VAL A 130 3.86 -8.80 2.52
C VAL A 130 2.86 -9.55 3.41
N LYS A 131 2.40 -8.90 4.47
CA LYS A 131 1.43 -9.44 5.43
C LYS A 131 0.58 -8.29 5.95
N LEU A 132 -0.72 -8.52 6.02
CA LEU A 132 -1.67 -7.59 6.63
C LEU A 132 -2.78 -8.40 7.30
N THR A 133 -2.85 -8.31 8.62
CA THR A 133 -3.89 -8.90 9.47
C THR A 133 -4.37 -7.83 10.45
N PRO A 134 -5.42 -8.08 11.26
CA PRO A 134 -5.82 -7.12 12.30
C PRO A 134 -4.71 -6.79 13.31
N SER A 135 -3.71 -7.66 13.51
CA SER A 135 -2.66 -7.51 14.52
C SER A 135 -1.26 -7.24 13.95
N GLU A 136 -1.00 -7.60 12.69
CA GLU A 136 0.32 -7.53 12.10
C GLU A 136 0.30 -6.88 10.72
N MET A 137 1.28 -6.03 10.46
CA MET A 137 1.54 -5.48 9.12
C MET A 137 3.02 -5.61 8.83
N TRP A 138 3.40 -6.16 7.67
CA TRP A 138 4.79 -6.33 7.26
C TRP A 138 5.02 -5.64 5.91
N LEU A 139 5.96 -4.70 5.88
CA LEU A 139 6.30 -3.90 4.70
C LEU A 139 7.71 -4.26 4.23
N ARG A 140 7.85 -4.53 2.93
CA ARG A 140 9.16 -4.72 2.30
C ARG A 140 9.42 -3.57 1.34
N PRO A 141 10.57 -2.88 1.40
CA PRO A 141 10.93 -1.85 0.43
C PRO A 141 10.83 -2.37 -1.01
N ASP A 142 10.25 -1.55 -1.88
CA ASP A 142 10.06 -1.80 -3.31
C ASP A 142 11.01 -0.92 -4.14
N SER A 143 12.29 -0.92 -3.79
CA SER A 143 13.34 -0.21 -4.52
C SER A 143 14.30 -1.20 -5.18
N LYS A 144 14.68 -0.92 -6.43
CA LYS A 144 15.71 -1.68 -7.14
C LYS A 144 17.07 -1.42 -6.49
N GLY A 145 17.45 -2.24 -5.52
CA GLY A 145 18.74 -2.18 -4.82
C GLY A 145 18.69 -1.76 -3.35
N GLY A 146 17.50 -1.56 -2.79
CA GLY A 146 17.34 -1.34 -1.35
C GLY A 146 17.47 -2.62 -0.52
N SER A 147 17.54 -2.44 0.80
CA SER A 147 17.50 -3.57 1.74
C SER A 147 16.23 -4.40 1.53
N ASN A 148 16.38 -5.73 1.44
CA ASN A 148 15.26 -6.67 1.43
C ASN A 148 14.67 -6.89 2.84
N GLU A 149 15.10 -6.09 3.81
CA GLU A 149 14.63 -6.18 5.18
C GLU A 149 13.14 -5.84 5.28
N ILE A 150 12.42 -6.72 5.96
CA ILE A 150 10.98 -6.58 6.17
C ILE A 150 10.77 -5.82 7.46
N MET A 151 10.18 -4.63 7.35
CA MET A 151 9.69 -3.87 8.48
C MET A 151 8.45 -4.56 9.03
N LYS A 152 8.50 -4.99 10.29
CA LYS A 152 7.39 -5.68 10.95
C LYS A 152 6.72 -4.74 11.92
N PHE A 153 5.41 -4.74 11.91
CA PHE A 153 4.61 -3.88 12.76
C PHE A 153 3.62 -4.71 13.58
N THR A 154 3.35 -4.24 14.80
CA THR A 154 2.26 -4.73 15.63
C THR A 154 1.20 -3.65 15.80
N ARG A 155 -0.06 -4.05 15.81
CA ARG A 155 -1.20 -3.15 16.02
C ARG A 155 -1.17 -2.53 17.43
N ARG A 156 -1.56 -1.26 17.55
CA ARG A 156 -1.64 -0.49 18.81
C ARG A 156 -2.99 0.21 18.95
N ASP A 157 -4.08 -0.56 18.96
CA ASP A 157 -5.43 -0.04 19.21
C ASP A 157 -5.63 0.40 20.68
N ASP A 158 -4.67 0.08 21.56
CA ASP A 158 -4.62 0.52 22.96
C ASP A 158 -4.17 1.98 23.14
N LEU A 159 -3.53 2.57 22.12
CA LEU A 159 -3.04 3.94 22.19
C LEU A 159 -4.15 4.95 21.83
N PRO A 160 -4.21 6.10 22.53
CA PRO A 160 -5.08 7.19 22.11
C PRO A 160 -4.61 7.76 20.77
N VAL A 161 -5.53 8.35 20.00
CA VAL A 161 -5.18 9.06 18.77
C VAL A 161 -4.25 10.24 19.13
N PRO A 162 -3.09 10.38 18.48
CA PRO A 162 -2.15 11.44 18.80
C PRO A 162 -2.76 12.81 18.46
N PRO A 163 -2.55 13.84 19.31
CA PRO A 163 -3.04 15.18 19.03
C PRO A 163 -2.37 15.75 17.77
N LYS A 164 -3.09 16.43 16.89
CA LYS A 164 -2.46 17.03 15.69
C LYS A 164 -1.33 17.99 16.09
N PRO A 165 -0.12 17.86 15.52
CA PRO A 165 0.98 18.80 15.79
C PRO A 165 0.57 20.23 15.47
N GLN A 166 0.86 21.17 16.38
CA GLN A 166 0.58 22.60 16.17
C GLN A 166 1.27 23.14 14.90
N VAL A 167 2.53 22.74 14.66
CA VAL A 167 3.32 23.14 13.48
C VAL A 167 2.61 22.83 12.15
N TRP A 168 1.77 21.79 12.10
CA TRP A 168 1.02 21.44 10.90
C TRP A 168 -0.30 22.20 10.75
N SER A 169 -0.83 22.70 11.87
CA SER A 169 -2.00 23.59 11.86
C SER A 169 -1.62 24.96 11.28
N ASP A 170 -0.43 25.44 11.61
CA ASP A 170 0.06 26.76 11.16
C ASP A 170 0.37 26.78 9.66
N LYS A 171 0.97 25.71 9.10
CA LYS A 171 1.24 25.61 7.65
C LYS A 171 -0.04 25.64 6.80
N ASN A 172 -1.14 25.06 7.29
CA ASN A 172 -2.43 25.08 6.59
C ASN A 172 -3.13 26.45 6.68
N ALA A 173 -2.84 27.24 7.72
CA ALA A 173 -3.38 28.60 7.85
C ALA A 173 -2.74 29.59 6.87
N VAL A 174 -1.45 29.41 6.55
CA VAL A 174 -0.72 30.24 5.57
C VAL A 174 -1.22 30.01 4.14
N LEU A 175 -1.58 28.77 3.78
CA LEU A 175 -2.13 28.43 2.46
C LEU A 175 -3.57 28.92 2.22
N ASN A 176 -4.31 29.25 3.29
CA ASN A 176 -5.71 29.70 3.22
C ASN A 176 -5.86 31.21 3.49
N SER A 177 -4.76 31.96 3.59
CA SER A 177 -4.84 33.42 3.64
C SER A 177 -5.14 33.96 2.24
N PRO A 178 -6.16 34.81 2.06
CA PRO A 178 -6.41 35.45 0.78
C PRO A 178 -5.19 36.33 0.45
N GLN A 179 -4.61 36.13 -0.74
CA GLN A 179 -3.68 37.09 -1.34
C GLN A 179 -4.41 38.39 -1.70
#